data_AF-A3WU26-F1
#
_entry.id   AF-A3WU26-F1
#
_cell.length_a   1.000
_cell.length_b   1.000
_cell.length_c   1.000
_cell.angle_alpha   90.00
_cell.angle_beta   90.00
_cell.angle_gamma   90.00
#
_symmetry.space_group_name_H-M   'P 1'
#
loop_
_entity.id
_entity.type
_entity.pdbx_description
1 polymer ?
#
loop_
_entity_poly.entity_id
_entity_poly.type
_entity_poly.pdbx_seq_one_letter_code
_entity_poly.pdbx_strand_id
1 'polypeptide(L)' 'MSEWISFDRWSECAHMEQAGILFQIINEQGERLLTKCIPSVSIPFDWKSQPTRFRLVKESRPRRSHPLPPPATAHDLKR' A
#
# COMPACT_ATOMS: atom_id res chain seq x y z
N MET A 1 -0.39 2.90 -18.41
CA MET A 1 0.18 2.47 -17.12
C MET A 1 0.94 3.67 -16.58
N SER A 2 0.81 4.03 -15.31
CA SER A 2 1.56 5.16 -14.75
C SER A 2 3.07 4.89 -14.84
N GLU A 3 3.81 5.92 -15.21
CA GLU A 3 5.25 5.88 -15.40
C GLU A 3 5.98 5.70 -14.06
N TRP A 4 7.11 4.98 -14.08
CA TRP A 4 7.97 4.80 -12.92
C TRP A 4 8.99 5.94 -12.83
N ILE A 5 9.06 6.57 -11.66
CA ILE A 5 9.90 7.72 -11.34
C ILE A 5 11.00 7.26 -10.37
N SER A 6 12.23 7.80 -10.48
CA SER A 6 13.30 7.52 -9.52
C SER A 6 12.88 7.92 -8.10
N PHE A 7 13.22 7.09 -7.11
CA PHE A 7 12.94 7.41 -5.70
C PHE A 7 13.70 8.66 -5.21
N ASP A 8 14.77 9.09 -5.88
CA ASP A 8 15.45 10.36 -5.57
C ASP A 8 14.53 11.58 -5.65
N ARG A 9 13.47 11.49 -6.46
CA ARG A 9 12.45 12.54 -6.60
C ARG A 9 11.31 12.41 -5.60
N TRP A 10 11.44 11.56 -4.59
CA TRP A 10 10.39 11.35 -3.59
C TRP A 10 10.03 12.64 -2.83
N SER A 11 11.00 13.54 -2.62
CA SER A 11 10.78 14.86 -2.04
C SER A 11 9.76 15.70 -2.81
N GLU A 12 9.56 15.41 -4.09
CA GLU A 12 8.58 16.07 -4.96
C GLU A 12 7.19 15.44 -4.88
N CYS A 13 6.96 14.42 -4.05
CA CYS A 13 5.67 13.72 -3.98
C CYS A 13 4.50 14.67 -3.67
N ALA A 14 4.75 15.76 -2.93
CA ALA A 14 3.72 16.74 -2.57
C ALA A 14 3.18 17.49 -3.80
N HIS A 15 4.02 17.70 -4.82
CA HIS A 15 3.61 18.31 -6.09
C HIS A 15 2.82 17.34 -6.98
N MET A 16 2.93 16.04 -6.72
CA MET A 16 2.25 14.96 -7.44
C MET A 16 1.02 14.43 -6.70
N GLU A 17 0.80 14.84 -5.44
CA GLU A 17 -0.29 14.36 -4.62
C GLU A 17 -1.63 14.87 -5.15
N GLN A 18 -2.59 13.94 -5.29
CA GLN A 18 -3.92 14.25 -5.78
C GLN A 18 -4.95 13.36 -5.09
N ALA A 19 -6.18 13.87 -4.95
CA ALA A 19 -7.27 13.11 -4.33
C ALA A 19 -7.52 11.78 -5.07
N GLY A 20 -7.56 10.68 -4.32
CA GLY A 20 -7.77 9.33 -4.85
C GLY A 20 -6.56 8.72 -5.54
N ILE A 21 -5.36 9.26 -5.32
CA ILE A 21 -4.08 8.68 -5.77
C ILE A 21 -3.26 8.24 -4.56
N LEU A 22 -2.61 7.09 -4.69
CA LEU A 22 -1.55 6.61 -3.81
C LEU A 22 -0.25 6.49 -4.59
N PHE A 23 0.85 6.40 -3.88
CA PHE A 23 2.17 6.12 -4.44
C PHE A 23 2.51 4.66 -4.22
N GLN A 24 2.81 3.96 -5.30
CA GLN A 24 3.39 2.62 -5.25
C GLN A 24 4.90 2.73 -5.36
N ILE A 25 5.59 2.39 -4.28
CA ILE A 25 7.06 2.34 -4.20
C ILE A 25 7.49 0.89 -4.44
N ILE A 26 8.62 0.72 -5.14
CA ILE A 26 9.24 -0.58 -5.40
C ILE A 26 10.75 -0.53 -5.09
N ASN A 27 11.31 -1.65 -4.67
CA ASN A 27 12.76 -1.82 -4.49
C ASN A 27 13.38 -2.74 -5.55
N GLU A 28 14.68 -3.05 -5.43
CA GLU A 28 15.39 -3.89 -6.41
C GLU A 28 14.87 -5.33 -6.45
N GLN A 29 14.33 -5.85 -5.35
CA GLN A 29 13.76 -7.19 -5.29
C GLN A 29 12.31 -7.24 -5.80
N GLY A 30 11.75 -6.10 -6.20
CA GLY A 30 10.39 -6.01 -6.69
C GLY A 30 9.34 -5.99 -5.58
N GLU A 31 9.75 -5.83 -4.32
CA GLU A 31 8.87 -5.65 -3.16
C GLU A 31 8.13 -4.32 -3.27
N ARG A 32 6.85 -4.27 -2.89
CA ARG A 32 5.96 -3.13 -3.17
C ARG A 32 5.35 -2.57 -1.91
N LEU A 33 5.33 -1.25 -1.81
CA LEU A 33 4.69 -0.51 -0.73
C LEU A 33 3.70 0.50 -1.33
N LEU A 34 2.48 0.54 -0.81
CA LEU A 34 1.50 1.57 -1.12
C LEU A 34 1.44 2.57 0.03
N THR A 35 1.64 3.85 -0.27
CA THR A 35 1.64 4.92 0.72
C THR A 35 1.08 6.21 0.12
N LYS A 36 0.67 7.12 1.00
CA LYS A 36 0.46 8.54 0.63
C LYS A 36 1.80 9.26 0.51
N CYS A 37 1.78 10.49 0.02
CA CYS A 37 2.97 11.34 0.09
C CYS A 37 3.27 11.64 1.57
N ILE A 38 4.43 11.16 2.02
CA ILE A 38 4.94 11.41 3.38
C ILE A 38 6.41 11.82 3.27
N PRO A 39 6.88 12.82 4.05
CA PRO A 39 8.25 13.33 3.93
C PRO A 39 9.34 12.28 4.11
N SER A 40 9.09 11.26 4.94
CA SER A 40 9.98 10.13 5.15
C SER A 40 9.18 8.84 5.13
N VAL A 41 9.40 8.04 4.09
CA VAL A 41 8.74 6.75 3.96
C VAL A 41 9.30 5.79 4.98
N SER A 42 8.45 5.29 5.87
CA SER A 42 8.81 4.17 6.74
C SER A 42 8.90 2.90 5.89
N ILE A 43 10.12 2.45 5.64
CA ILE A 43 10.37 1.22 4.90
C ILE A 43 10.04 0.02 5.78
N PRO A 44 9.26 -0.96 5.29
CA PRO A 44 9.00 -2.19 6.03
C PRO A 44 10.30 -2.90 6.40
N PHE A 45 10.36 -3.45 7.61
CA PHE A 45 11.59 -4.05 8.15
C PHE A 45 12.05 -5.29 7.37
N ASP A 46 11.13 -5.93 6.65
CA ASP A 46 11.33 -7.13 5.85
C ASP A 46 11.96 -6.84 4.48
N TRP A 47 12.07 -5.57 4.09
CA TRP A 47 12.69 -5.19 2.82
C TRP A 47 14.19 -5.42 2.83
N LYS A 48 14.67 -6.09 1.77
CA LYS A 48 16.09 -6.44 1.63
C LYS A 48 16.92 -5.37 0.92
N SER A 49 16.28 -4.40 0.29
CA SER A 49 16.94 -3.24 -0.31
C SER A 49 16.11 -1.97 -0.17
N GLN A 50 16.77 -0.85 -0.44
CA GLN A 50 16.17 0.47 -0.43
C GLN A 50 15.18 0.63 -1.60
N PRO A 51 14.18 1.52 -1.45
CA PRO A 51 13.36 1.97 -2.57
C PRO A 51 14.19 2.42 -3.76
N THR A 52 13.78 2.03 -4.96
CA THR A 52 14.45 2.46 -6.20
C THR A 52 13.54 3.33 -7.05
N ARG A 53 12.25 3.01 -7.11
CA ARG A 53 11.29 3.73 -7.96
C ARG A 53 9.95 3.85 -7.29
N PHE A 54 9.15 4.81 -7.74
CA PHE A 54 7.75 4.91 -7.38
C PHE A 54 6.90 5.30 -8.58
N ARG A 55 5.58 5.10 -8.47
CA ARG A 55 4.61 5.59 -9.45
C ARG A 55 3.29 5.95 -8.78
N LEU A 56 2.51 6.79 -9.44
CA LEU A 56 1.16 7.15 -9.01
C LEU A 56 0.18 6.02 -9.37
N VAL A 57 -0.64 5.58 -8.44
CA VAL A 57 -1.69 4.57 -8.66
C VAL A 57 -3.01 5.08 -8.11
N LYS A 58 -4.12 4.72 -8.75
CA LYS A 58 -5.45 5.06 -8.21
C LYS A 58 -5.70 4.27 -6.93
N GLU A 59 -6.21 4.95 -5.91
CA GLU A 59 -6.69 4.30 -4.70
C GLU A 59 -7.86 3.38 -5.04
N SER A 60 -7.72 2.10 -4.70
CA SER A 60 -8.80 1.14 -4.86
C SER A 60 -9.94 1.53 -3.92
N ARG A 61 -11.17 1.58 -4.43
CA ARG A 61 -12.33 1.85 -3.59
C ARG A 61 -12.41 0.81 -2.47
N PRO A 62 -12.71 1.22 -1.22
CA PRO A 62 -12.95 0.28 -0.14
C PRO A 62 -13.99 -0.75 -0.57
N ARG A 63 -13.64 -2.03 -0.48
CA ARG A 63 -14.58 -3.11 -0.76
C ARG A 63 -15.47 -3.27 0.48
N ARG A 64 -16.79 -3.16 0.29
CA ARG A 64 -17.75 -3.48 1.36
C ARG A 64 -17.53 -4.93 1.78
N SER A 65 -17.22 -5.14 3.06
CA SER A 65 -17.15 -6.48 3.63
C SER A 65 -18.55 -7.05 3.79
N HIS A 66 -18.66 -8.37 3.71
CA HIS A 66 -19.84 -9.07 4.21
C HIS A 66 -19.77 -9.05 5.75
N PRO A 67 -20.93 -9.06 6.44
CA PRO A 67 -20.95 -9.21 7.90
C PRO A 67 -20.14 -10.44 8.32
N LEU A 68 -19.38 -10.31 9.41
CA LEU A 68 -18.75 -11.48 10.04
C LEU A 68 -19.85 -12.49 10.41
N PRO A 69 -19.61 -13.81 10.26
CA PRO A 69 -20.56 -14.80 10.74
C PRO A 69 -20.77 -14.61 12.25
N PRO A 70 -21.98 -14.88 12.76
CA PRO A 70 -22.22 -14.86 14.20
C PRO A 70 -21.28 -15.85 14.90
N PRO A 71 -20.87 -15.57 16.16
CA PRO A 71 -20.05 -16.50 16.92
C PRO A 71 -20.75 -17.87 17.00
N ALA A 72 -19.98 -18.94 16.82
CA ALA A 72 -20.49 -20.28 17.02
C ALA A 72 -20.96 -20.41 18.47
N THR A 73 -22.27 -20.52 18.69
CA THR A 73 -22.80 -20.91 19.98
C THR A 73 -22.22 -22.28 20.34
N ALA A 74 -21.63 -22.39 21.53
CA ALA A 74 -20.95 -23.58 22.07
C ALA A 74 -21.88 -24.79 22.34
N HIS A 75 -22.94 -24.97 21.55
CA HIS A 75 -23.95 -26.00 21.73
C HIS A 75 -23.86 -27.16 20.71
N ASP A 76 -22.96 -27.09 19.71
CA ASP A 76 -22.81 -28.11 18.66
C ASP A 76 -21.57 -29.02 18.84
N LEU A 77 -21.16 -29.23 20.10
CA LEU A 77 -20.18 -30.26 20.48
C LEU A 77 -20.89 -31.33 21.34
N LYS A 78 -22.00 -31.86 20.83
CA LYS A 78 -22.56 -33.11 21.34
C LYS A 78 -23.47 -33.80 20.33
N ARG A 79 -22.88 -34.57 19.41
CA ARG A 79 -23.38 -35.91 19.06
C ARG A 79 -22.31 -36.75 18.40
#